data_AF-A0A7W0VSL1-F1
#
_entry.id   AF-A0A7W0VSL1-F1
#
_cell.length_a   1.000
_cell.length_b   1.000
_cell.length_c   1.000
_cell.angle_alpha   90.00
_cell.angle_beta   90.00
_cell.angle_gamma   90.00
#
_symmetry.space_group_name_H-M   'P 1'
#
loop_
_entity.id
_entity.type
_entity.pdbx_description
1 polymer ?
#
loop_
_entity_poly.entity_id
_entity_poly.type
_entity_poly.pdbx_seq_one_letter_code
_entity_poly.pdbx_strand_id
1 'polypeptide(L)' 'MHYAATGPGKRLRPAVLIAAAEACGGERAAALPAASAIEMLHAYTLVH' A
#
# COMPACT_ATOMS: atom_id res chain seq x y z
N MET A 1 14.72 -3.49 3.95
CA MET A 1 13.41 -3.16 3.35
C MET A 1 13.27 -1.69 2.98
N HIS A 2 13.75 -0.72 3.78
CA HIS A 2 13.57 0.72 3.51
C HIS A 2 13.85 1.12 2.05
N TYR A 3 15.04 0.80 1.51
CA TYR A 3 15.39 1.10 0.12
C TYR A 3 14.38 0.59 -0.92
N ALA A 4 13.96 -0.68 -0.81
CA ALA A 4 12.99 -1.29 -1.72
C ALA A 4 11.58 -0.71 -1.54
N ALA A 5 11.16 -0.44 -0.30
CA ALA A 5 9.83 0.05 0.02
C ALA A 5 9.64 1.53 -0.33
N THR A 6 10.66 2.38 -0.13
CA THR A 6 10.59 3.83 -0.38
C THR A 6 11.11 4.25 -1.75
N GLY A 7 11.60 3.31 -2.56
CA GLY A 7 12.04 3.54 -3.94
C GLY A 7 10.91 3.99 -4.87
N PRO A 8 11.23 4.27 -6.15
CA PRO A 8 10.22 4.63 -7.14
C PRO A 8 9.20 3.50 -7.32
N GLY A 9 7.91 3.85 -7.47
CA GLY A 9 6.84 2.89 -7.64
C GLY A 9 5.50 3.58 -7.87
N LYS A 10 4.61 2.94 -8.62
CA LYS A 10 3.29 3.50 -8.95
C LYS A 10 2.31 3.52 -7.77
N ARG A 11 2.62 2.80 -6.69
CA ARG A 11 1.78 2.69 -5.49
C ARG A 11 0.34 2.27 -5.81
N LEU A 12 0.18 1.40 -6.80
CA LEU A 12 -1.13 0.99 -7.30
C LEU A 12 -1.91 0.19 -6.25
N ARG A 13 -1.24 -0.76 -5.56
CA ARG A 13 -1.87 -1.58 -4.52
C ARG A 13 -2.40 -0.76 -3.34
N PRO A 14 -1.61 0.13 -2.71
CA PRO A 14 -2.13 0.99 -1.65
C PRO A 14 -3.24 1.93 -2.16
N ALA A 15 -3.13 2.45 -3.39
CA ALA A 15 -4.17 3.32 -3.96
C ALA A 15 -5.50 2.59 -4.15
N VAL A 16 -5.48 1.37 -4.71
CA VAL A 16 -6.69 0.55 -4.89
C VAL A 16 -7.28 0.14 -3.54
N LEU A 17 -6.44 -0.21 -2.55
CA LEU A 17 -6.92 -0.56 -1.20
C LEU A 17 -7.63 0.61 -0.54
N ILE A 18 -7.04 1.81 -0.58
CA ILE A 18 -7.66 3.01 -0.02
C ILE A 18 -8.98 3.32 -0.73
N ALA A 19 -9.00 3.28 -2.07
CA ALA A 19 -10.21 3.50 -2.83
C ALA A 19 -11.32 2.48 -2.51
N ALA A 20 -10.96 1.21 -2.29
CA ALA A 20 -11.91 0.18 -1.87
C ALA A 20 -12.45 0.44 -0.46
N ALA A 21 -11.58 0.84 0.48
CA ALA A 21 -12.01 1.20 1.83
C ALA A 21 -12.98 2.40 1.81
N GLU A 22 -12.65 3.46 1.06
CA GLU A 22 -13.51 4.63 0.87
C GLU A 22 -14.85 4.25 0.21
N ALA A 23 -14.83 3.38 -0.81
CA ALA A 23 -16.05 2.89 -1.47
C ALA A 23 -16.98 2.09 -0.54
N CYS A 24 -16.42 1.46 0.49
CA CYS A 24 -17.20 0.76 1.54
C CYS A 24 -17.62 1.69 2.70
N GLY A 25 -17.38 3.00 2.61
CA GLY A 25 -17.71 3.97 3.67
C GLY A 25 -16.66 4.08 4.79
N GLY A 26 -15.48 3.50 4.61
CA GLY A 26 -14.37 3.59 5.54
C GLY A 26 -13.58 4.90 5.41
N GLU A 27 -12.87 5.27 6.48
CA GLU A 27 -11.99 6.44 6.47
C GLU A 27 -10.62 6.08 5.88
N ARG A 28 -10.10 6.95 5.01
CA ARG A 28 -8.73 6.83 4.47
C ARG A 28 -7.66 6.63 5.54
N ALA A 29 -7.71 7.39 6.63
CA ALA A 29 -6.71 7.32 7.69
C ALA A 29 -6.65 5.92 8.33
N ALA A 30 -7.81 5.27 8.50
CA ALA A 30 -7.91 3.92 9.01
C ALA A 30 -7.36 2.87 8.02
N ALA A 31 -7.38 3.16 6.71
CA ALA A 31 -6.85 2.27 5.67
C ALA A 31 -5.33 2.39 5.47
N LEU A 32 -4.69 3.48 5.91
CA LEU A 32 -3.25 3.74 5.70
C LEU A 32 -2.33 2.64 6.25
N PRO A 33 -2.54 2.06 7.45
CA PRO A 33 -1.70 0.98 7.94
C PRO A 33 -1.76 -0.26 7.04
N ALA A 34 -2.95 -0.65 6.59
CA ALA A 34 -3.15 -1.78 5.68
C ALA A 34 -2.55 -1.51 4.29
N ALA A 35 -2.74 -0.30 3.76
CA ALA A 35 -2.14 0.14 2.50
C ALA A 35 -0.60 0.11 2.55
N SER A 36 -0.01 0.51 3.67
CA SER A 36 1.44 0.46 3.87
C SER A 36 1.94 -0.98 3.94
N ALA A 37 1.25 -1.85 4.69
CA ALA A 37 1.62 -3.25 4.84
C ALA A 37 1.61 -4.02 3.51
N ILE A 38 0.59 -3.82 2.66
CA ILE A 38 0.51 -4.49 1.36
C ILE A 38 1.60 -4.02 0.40
N GLU A 39 1.99 -2.73 0.47
CA GLU A 39 3.09 -2.21 -0.35
C GLU A 39 4.46 -2.68 0.16
N MET A 40 4.62 -2.88 1.48
CA MET A 40 5.82 -3.53 2.03
C MET A 40 5.95 -4.98 1.56
N LEU A 41 4.86 -5.73 1.52
CA LEU A 41 4.85 -7.09 0.98
C LEU A 41 5.17 -7.07 -0.53
N HIS A 42 4.60 -6.13 -1.28
CA HIS A 42 4.95 -5.97 -2.68
C HIS A 42 6.44 -5.71 -2.89
N ALA A 43 7.03 -4.79 -2.11
CA ALA A 43 8.45 -4.48 -2.21
C ALA A 43 9.33 -5.70 -1.88
N TYR A 44 8.91 -6.54 -0.94
CA TYR A 44 9.58 -7.81 -0.64
C TYR A 44 9.60 -8.76 -1.85
N THR A 45 8.47 -8.94 -2.55
CA THR A 45 8.39 -9.82 -3.73
C THR A 45 9.07 -9.26 -4.98
N LEU A 46 9.63 -8.06 -4.93
CA LEU A 46 10.45 -7.50 -6.00
C LEU A 46 11.95 -7.74 -5.77
N VAL A 47 12.34 -7.91 -4.51
CA VAL A 47 13.72 -8.15 -4.11
C VAL A 47 14.07 -9.64 -4.17
N HIS A 48 13.08 -10.49 -3.88
CA HIS A 48 13.15 -11.94 -3.98
C HIS A 48 12.37 -12.42 -5.20
#